data_AF-A0A8J6HLC3-F1
#
_entry.id   AF-A0A8J6HLC3-F1
#
_cell.length_a   1.000
_cell.length_b   1.000
_cell.length_c   1.000
_cell.angle_alpha   90.00
_cell.angle_beta   90.00
_cell.angle_gamma   90.00
#
_symmetry.space_group_name_H-M   'P 1'
#
loop_
_entity.id
_entity.type
_entity.pdbx_description
1 polymer ?
#
loop_
_entity_poly.entity_id
_entity_poly.type
_entity_poly.pdbx_seq_one_letter_code
_entity_poly.pdbx_strand_id
1 'polypeptide(L)'
;MNLFTVVIFCAVFVHAYGDDAADEALQKAFNELDGEAATIRDRCVKSASVEIADLKYYAKADDFPEQDLCFYKCFYEETGFLNGNGKMEVDRLELLPELSRLEDEEVDKIKEYKLEYLLFIKMNLFPLAVFCAAFVYSYGDDAADEELRNTLNGLDGESATIRDDCVKTTSVQIADLKDYHNVDDTPEKDLCFYKCFYEGSGFLSEDGKFKVDAVDVLVALSKQKDIEVDKIKECVKDVDKIVEYKLVLFIKMNLFTSAVFCAVFIYSYGDEAADEALHKFFNDLDGEAATIRDGCVKTTSVEIADMKDYDNPHDFPEKDLCFFKCFHEGTGFLNEDGKFQVDRVDLFLALTKQKNIEVDKLTECVKDIDNIVECTDLVKLEKCFNP
;
A
#
# COMPACT_ATOMS: atom_id res chain seq x y z
N MET A 1 -8.85 24.02 -13.05
CA MET A 1 -8.86 22.55 -12.82
C MET A 1 -10.29 22.05 -13.01
N ASN A 2 -10.54 20.95 -13.74
CA ASN A 2 -11.93 20.55 -14.00
C ASN A 2 -12.61 20.03 -12.72
N LEU A 3 -13.93 20.22 -12.61
CA LEU A 3 -14.74 19.86 -11.45
C LEU A 3 -14.54 18.40 -10.98
N PHE A 4 -14.27 17.52 -11.93
CA PHE A 4 -14.08 16.09 -11.73
C PHE A 4 -12.75 15.78 -11.04
N THR A 5 -11.68 16.53 -11.32
CA THR A 5 -10.38 16.37 -10.67
C THR A 5 -10.48 16.66 -9.17
N VAL A 6 -11.26 17.65 -8.73
CA VAL A 6 -11.41 18.00 -7.29
C VAL A 6 -12.02 16.85 -6.49
N VAL A 7 -13.09 16.22 -6.99
CA VAL A 7 -13.83 15.16 -6.28
C VAL A 7 -12.96 13.90 -6.10
N ILE A 8 -12.10 13.61 -7.08
CA ILE A 8 -11.18 12.47 -7.02
C ILE A 8 -9.96 12.78 -6.17
N PHE A 9 -9.39 13.99 -6.29
CA PHE A 9 -8.21 14.43 -5.51
C PHE A 9 -8.43 14.32 -4.00
N CYS A 10 -9.60 14.79 -3.53
CA CYS A 10 -9.90 14.84 -2.10
C CYS A 10 -10.09 13.46 -1.48
N ALA A 11 -10.49 12.45 -2.26
CA ALA A 11 -10.65 11.09 -1.74
C ALA A 11 -9.33 10.31 -1.63
N VAL A 12 -8.30 10.72 -2.38
CA VAL A 12 -7.01 10.02 -2.45
C VAL A 12 -5.98 10.64 -1.51
N PHE A 13 -5.92 11.97 -1.41
CA PHE A 13 -4.90 12.67 -0.60
C PHE A 13 -5.02 12.43 0.90
N VAL A 14 -6.25 12.27 1.39
CA VAL A 14 -6.59 12.05 2.80
C VAL A 14 -5.82 10.90 3.43
N HIS A 15 -5.65 9.80 2.70
CA HIS A 15 -5.17 8.57 3.32
C HIS A 15 -3.65 8.46 3.31
N ALA A 16 -2.96 9.30 2.54
CA ALA A 16 -1.51 9.24 2.38
C ALA A 16 -0.76 10.20 3.31
N TYR A 17 -1.37 11.31 3.73
CA TYR A 17 -0.62 12.42 4.36
C TYR A 17 -1.22 12.96 5.67
N GLY A 18 -2.24 12.31 6.23
CA GLY A 18 -2.90 12.74 7.47
C GLY A 18 -3.90 13.88 7.27
N ASP A 19 -4.69 14.18 8.32
CA ASP A 19 -5.84 15.09 8.25
C ASP A 19 -5.45 16.52 7.80
N ASP A 20 -4.30 17.04 8.27
CA ASP A 20 -3.86 18.40 7.93
C ASP A 20 -3.48 18.55 6.44
N ALA A 21 -2.82 17.54 5.86
CA ALA A 21 -2.46 17.56 4.43
C ALA A 21 -3.69 17.33 3.54
N ALA A 22 -4.69 16.60 4.05
CA ALA A 22 -5.99 16.45 3.40
C ALA A 22 -6.73 17.78 3.30
N ASP A 23 -6.75 18.55 4.39
CA ASP A 23 -7.33 19.89 4.46
C ASP A 23 -6.63 20.81 3.45
N GLU A 24 -5.30 20.88 3.46
CA GLU A 24 -4.55 21.72 2.51
C GLU A 24 -4.82 21.34 1.04
N ALA A 25 -4.86 20.05 0.72
CA ALA A 25 -5.12 19.57 -0.63
C ALA A 25 -6.56 19.89 -1.09
N LEU A 26 -7.54 19.68 -0.22
CA LEU A 26 -8.94 20.02 -0.44
C LEU A 26 -9.11 21.53 -0.72
N GLN A 27 -8.51 22.37 0.13
CA GLN A 27 -8.55 23.82 0.00
C GLN A 27 -7.90 24.28 -1.29
N LYS A 28 -6.72 23.75 -1.61
CA LYS A 28 -6.03 24.02 -2.87
C LYS A 28 -6.87 23.63 -4.07
N ALA A 29 -7.47 22.44 -4.04
CA ALA A 29 -8.30 21.94 -5.13
C ALA A 29 -9.52 22.84 -5.39
N PHE A 30 -10.20 23.30 -4.33
CA PHE A 30 -11.28 24.26 -4.47
C PHE A 30 -10.79 25.61 -4.97
N ASN A 31 -9.65 26.12 -4.49
CA ASN A 31 -9.07 27.39 -4.95
C ASN A 31 -8.67 27.38 -6.44
N GLU A 32 -8.24 26.23 -6.97
CA GLU A 32 -7.83 26.04 -8.36
C GLU A 32 -8.99 25.76 -9.34
N LEU A 33 -10.24 25.70 -8.85
CA LEU A 33 -11.41 25.68 -9.71
C LEU A 33 -11.47 26.97 -10.54
N ASP A 34 -11.86 26.81 -11.81
CA ASP A 34 -12.04 27.88 -12.78
C ASP A 34 -13.43 27.81 -13.44
N GLY A 35 -13.77 28.86 -14.20
CA GLY A 35 -15.00 28.92 -15.00
C GLY A 35 -16.30 28.73 -14.21
N GLU A 36 -17.16 27.85 -14.71
CA GLU A 36 -18.48 27.56 -14.11
C GLU A 36 -18.34 26.89 -12.73
N ALA A 37 -17.36 26.02 -12.55
CA ALA A 37 -17.11 25.35 -11.27
C ALA A 37 -16.67 26.33 -10.18
N ALA A 38 -15.83 27.31 -10.50
CA ALA A 38 -15.47 28.41 -9.59
C ALA A 38 -16.70 29.26 -9.23
N THR A 39 -17.56 29.52 -10.20
CA THR A 39 -18.80 30.30 -9.98
C THR A 39 -19.77 29.56 -9.05
N ILE A 40 -19.88 28.23 -9.18
CA ILE A 40 -20.68 27.39 -8.29
C ILE A 40 -20.07 27.36 -6.88
N ARG A 41 -18.75 27.13 -6.78
CA ARG A 41 -17.99 27.19 -5.52
C ARG A 41 -18.29 28.49 -4.77
N ASP A 42 -18.08 29.65 -5.39
CA ASP A 42 -18.23 30.96 -4.74
C ASP A 42 -19.66 31.22 -4.27
N ARG A 43 -20.66 30.75 -5.03
CA ARG A 43 -22.08 30.83 -4.62
C ARG A 43 -22.35 29.97 -3.40
N CYS A 44 -21.80 28.76 -3.36
CA CYS A 44 -22.00 27.83 -2.26
C CYS A 44 -21.24 28.21 -0.99
N VAL A 45 -20.01 28.74 -1.10
CA VAL A 45 -19.28 29.41 -0.02
C VAL A 45 -20.16 30.48 0.63
N LYS A 46 -20.73 31.37 -0.19
CA LYS A 46 -21.63 32.43 0.29
C LYS A 46 -22.94 31.91 0.90
N SER A 47 -23.54 30.88 0.31
CA SER A 47 -24.80 30.29 0.79
C SER A 47 -24.62 29.60 2.14
N ALA A 48 -23.54 28.83 2.28
CA ALA A 48 -23.21 28.10 3.50
C ALA A 48 -22.57 28.98 4.59
N SER A 49 -22.19 30.22 4.25
CA SER A 49 -21.47 31.15 5.15
C SER A 49 -20.16 30.54 5.70
N VAL A 50 -19.43 29.83 4.84
CA VAL A 50 -18.12 29.22 5.14
C VAL A 50 -17.04 29.87 4.28
N GLU A 51 -15.78 29.91 4.73
CA GLU A 51 -14.63 30.28 3.89
C GLU A 51 -13.95 29.01 3.36
N ILE A 52 -13.38 29.06 2.14
CA ILE A 52 -12.68 27.88 1.58
C ILE A 52 -11.54 27.44 2.49
N ALA A 53 -10.81 28.39 3.09
CA ALA A 53 -9.71 28.11 4.02
C ALA A 53 -10.15 27.44 5.34
N ASP A 54 -11.44 27.47 5.65
CA ASP A 54 -12.02 26.83 6.83
C ASP A 54 -12.63 25.45 6.51
N LEU A 55 -12.78 25.10 5.21
CA LEU A 55 -13.25 23.79 4.81
C LEU A 55 -12.24 22.73 5.21
N LYS A 56 -12.73 21.71 5.91
CA LYS A 56 -11.93 20.56 6.30
C LYS A 56 -12.43 19.28 5.67
N TYR A 57 -11.54 18.33 5.62
CA TYR A 57 -11.85 16.94 5.44
C TYR A 57 -12.30 16.32 6.77
N TYR A 58 -13.34 15.49 6.73
CA TYR A 58 -13.83 14.76 7.89
C TYR A 58 -13.92 13.28 7.56
N ALA A 59 -13.28 12.45 8.39
CA ALA A 59 -13.27 11.00 8.22
C ALA A 59 -14.62 10.34 8.52
N LYS A 60 -15.52 11.01 9.27
CA LYS A 60 -16.85 10.51 9.61
C LYS A 60 -17.91 11.56 9.31
N ALA A 61 -19.08 11.10 8.86
CA ALA A 61 -20.22 11.96 8.56
C ALA A 61 -20.68 12.79 9.78
N ASP A 62 -20.58 12.22 10.98
CA ASP A 62 -20.99 12.88 12.24
C ASP A 62 -20.05 14.00 12.67
N ASP A 63 -18.84 14.08 12.11
CA ASP A 63 -17.83 15.07 12.47
C ASP A 63 -17.96 16.37 11.65
N PHE A 64 -18.80 16.38 10.60
CA PHE A 64 -18.95 17.57 9.76
C PHE A 64 -19.71 18.69 10.49
N PRO A 65 -19.16 19.91 10.56
CA PRO A 65 -19.93 21.10 10.88
C PRO A 65 -21.09 21.26 9.91
N GLU A 66 -22.20 21.78 10.42
CA GLU A 66 -23.41 22.02 9.62
C GLU A 66 -23.13 22.93 8.41
N GLN A 67 -22.21 23.89 8.55
CA GLN A 67 -21.81 24.81 7.49
C GLN A 67 -21.07 24.10 6.35
N ASP A 68 -20.16 23.18 6.65
CA ASP A 68 -19.44 22.38 5.67
C ASP A 68 -20.39 21.44 4.92
N LEU A 69 -21.31 20.78 5.63
CA LEU A 69 -22.37 19.99 4.99
C LEU A 69 -23.24 20.83 4.07
N CYS A 70 -23.62 22.04 4.49
CA CYS A 70 -24.35 22.98 3.64
C CYS A 70 -23.57 23.36 2.39
N PHE A 71 -22.25 23.57 2.51
CA PHE A 71 -21.38 23.87 1.38
C PHE A 71 -21.32 22.69 0.40
N TYR A 72 -20.97 21.49 0.87
CA TYR A 72 -20.86 20.31 0.01
C TYR A 72 -22.20 19.99 -0.66
N LYS A 73 -23.30 20.04 0.10
CA LYS A 73 -24.64 19.82 -0.46
C LYS A 73 -24.97 20.83 -1.55
N CYS A 74 -24.78 22.13 -1.30
CA CYS A 74 -24.98 23.17 -2.31
C CYS A 74 -24.12 22.92 -3.55
N PHE A 75 -22.84 22.61 -3.34
CA PHE A 75 -21.88 22.42 -4.42
C PHE A 75 -22.26 21.23 -5.29
N TYR A 76 -22.61 20.09 -4.68
CA TYR A 76 -23.04 18.90 -5.42
C TYR A 76 -24.44 19.05 -6.06
N GLU A 77 -25.36 19.82 -5.46
CA GLU A 77 -26.66 20.12 -6.06
C GLU A 77 -26.54 21.04 -7.29
N GLU A 78 -25.78 22.13 -7.19
CA GLU A 78 -25.58 23.09 -8.28
C GLU A 78 -24.75 22.52 -9.44
N THR A 79 -23.86 21.56 -9.14
CA THR A 79 -23.14 20.81 -10.18
C THR A 79 -23.97 19.68 -10.79
N GLY A 80 -25.17 19.43 -10.26
CA GLY A 80 -26.10 18.40 -10.74
C GLY A 80 -25.72 16.98 -10.37
N PHE A 81 -24.80 16.80 -9.40
CA PHE A 81 -24.52 15.49 -8.80
C PHE A 81 -25.58 15.10 -7.77
N LEU A 82 -26.24 16.07 -7.12
CA LEU A 82 -27.40 15.86 -6.25
C LEU A 82 -28.64 16.54 -6.85
N ASN A 83 -29.82 15.94 -6.69
CA ASN A 83 -31.09 16.63 -6.89
C ASN A 83 -31.50 17.43 -5.65
N GLY A 84 -32.55 18.24 -5.78
CA GLY A 84 -33.10 19.05 -4.70
C GLY A 84 -33.65 18.27 -3.48
N ASN A 85 -33.60 16.94 -3.50
CA ASN A 85 -33.88 16.09 -2.33
C ASN A 85 -32.59 15.57 -1.66
N GLY A 86 -31.41 16.03 -2.09
CA GLY A 86 -30.11 15.56 -1.61
C GLY A 86 -29.78 14.12 -2.02
N LYS A 87 -30.44 13.57 -3.05
CA LYS A 87 -30.11 12.26 -3.62
C LYS A 87 -29.23 12.44 -4.85
N MET A 88 -28.33 11.49 -5.07
CA MET A 88 -27.45 11.53 -6.24
C MET A 88 -28.26 11.34 -7.53
N GLU A 89 -28.05 12.22 -8.50
CA GLU A 89 -28.63 12.09 -9.84
C GLU A 89 -27.70 11.22 -10.68
N VAL A 90 -27.94 9.91 -10.65
CA VAL A 90 -27.10 8.90 -11.31
C VAL A 90 -27.14 9.05 -12.85
N ASP A 91 -28.16 9.66 -13.42
CA ASP A 91 -28.20 9.94 -14.86
C ASP A 91 -27.09 10.95 -15.28
N ARG A 92 -26.54 11.71 -14.32
CA ARG A 92 -25.33 12.54 -14.52
C ARG A 92 -24.04 11.78 -14.26
N LEU A 93 -24.11 10.68 -13.51
CA LEU A 93 -23.04 9.71 -13.41
C LEU A 93 -22.86 8.97 -14.75
N GLU A 94 -23.91 8.76 -15.55
CA GLU A 94 -23.80 8.20 -16.92
C GLU A 94 -23.06 9.12 -17.92
N LEU A 95 -22.97 10.42 -17.63
CA LEU A 95 -22.11 11.36 -18.36
C LEU A 95 -20.63 11.17 -18.02
N LEU A 96 -20.31 10.35 -17.01
CA LEU A 96 -18.98 9.82 -16.78
C LEU A 96 -18.78 8.67 -17.79
N PRO A 97 -17.86 8.80 -18.75
CA PRO A 97 -17.56 7.75 -19.74
C PRO A 97 -17.36 6.36 -19.12
N GLU A 98 -16.97 6.32 -17.85
CA GLU A 98 -16.65 5.15 -17.04
C GLU A 98 -17.89 4.39 -16.54
N LEU A 99 -19.03 5.06 -16.32
CA LEU A 99 -20.25 4.43 -15.79
C LEU A 99 -21.26 4.04 -16.87
N SER A 100 -21.09 4.57 -18.09
CA SER A 100 -21.82 4.12 -19.29
C SER A 100 -21.60 2.64 -19.68
N ARG A 101 -20.74 1.93 -18.93
CA ARG A 101 -20.37 0.52 -19.13
C ARG A 101 -20.94 -0.43 -18.08
N LEU A 102 -21.65 0.10 -17.07
CA LEU A 102 -22.36 -0.71 -16.09
C LEU A 102 -23.69 -1.19 -16.68
N GLU A 103 -24.12 -2.39 -16.30
CA GLU A 103 -25.44 -2.89 -16.70
C GLU A 103 -26.55 -2.13 -15.95
N ASP A 104 -27.73 -1.99 -16.56
CA ASP A 104 -28.85 -1.19 -16.01
C ASP A 104 -29.21 -1.56 -14.56
N GLU A 105 -29.06 -2.84 -14.18
CA GLU A 105 -29.33 -3.33 -12.82
C GLU A 105 -28.30 -2.83 -11.78
N GLU A 106 -27.05 -2.58 -12.19
CA GLU A 106 -25.98 -2.04 -11.35
C GLU A 106 -26.18 -0.54 -11.12
N VAL A 107 -26.58 0.16 -12.18
CA VAL A 107 -26.98 1.58 -12.13
C VAL A 107 -28.19 1.76 -11.21
N ASP A 108 -29.16 0.85 -11.26
CA ASP A 108 -30.36 0.89 -10.42
C ASP A 108 -30.07 0.64 -8.92
N LYS A 109 -29.08 -0.20 -8.60
CA LYS A 109 -28.62 -0.37 -7.19
C LYS A 109 -27.92 0.87 -6.66
N ILE A 110 -27.11 1.55 -7.48
CA ILE A 110 -26.46 2.82 -7.12
C ILE A 110 -27.51 3.92 -6.83
N LYS A 111 -28.62 3.94 -7.60
CA LYS A 111 -29.74 4.89 -7.43
C LYS A 111 -30.46 4.77 -6.09
N GLU A 112 -30.37 3.64 -5.38
CA GLU A 112 -31.05 3.42 -4.10
C GLU A 112 -30.30 3.97 -2.87
N TYR A 113 -29.01 4.30 -2.97
CA TYR A 113 -28.20 4.73 -1.83
C TYR A 113 -28.31 6.24 -1.52
N LYS A 114 -28.38 6.60 -0.23
CA LYS A 114 -28.31 7.99 0.26
C LYS A 114 -26.85 8.47 0.30
N LEU A 115 -26.63 9.78 0.25
CA LEU A 115 -25.29 10.42 0.34
C LEU A 115 -24.47 9.95 1.56
N GLU A 116 -25.14 9.75 2.70
CA GLU A 116 -24.55 9.19 3.94
C GLU A 116 -24.00 7.76 3.74
N TYR A 117 -24.58 6.97 2.85
CA TYR A 117 -24.20 5.58 2.57
C TYR A 117 -23.08 5.45 1.53
N LEU A 118 -22.91 6.41 0.62
CA LEU A 118 -21.80 6.40 -0.36
C LEU A 118 -20.47 6.88 0.25
N LEU A 119 -20.53 7.78 1.23
CA LEU A 119 -19.38 8.07 2.11
C LEU A 119 -18.95 6.79 2.87
N PHE A 120 -19.91 5.93 3.24
CA PHE A 120 -19.68 4.65 3.91
C PHE A 120 -19.25 3.49 2.97
N ILE A 121 -19.74 3.44 1.74
CA ILE A 121 -19.39 2.40 0.74
C ILE A 121 -17.95 2.59 0.22
N LYS A 122 -17.42 3.81 0.20
CA LYS A 122 -15.98 4.06 -0.05
C LYS A 122 -15.07 3.53 1.07
N MET A 123 -15.59 3.28 2.27
CA MET A 123 -14.79 2.95 3.46
C MET A 123 -14.55 1.45 3.69
N ASN A 124 -15.18 0.54 2.93
CA ASN A 124 -15.14 -0.90 3.22
C ASN A 124 -14.51 -1.79 2.11
N LEU A 125 -14.16 -1.22 0.94
CA LEU A 125 -13.40 -1.94 -0.10
C LEU A 125 -11.87 -1.87 0.12
N PHE A 126 -11.43 -1.23 1.19
CA PHE A 126 -10.05 -0.77 1.38
C PHE A 126 -9.05 -1.83 1.89
N PRO A 127 -9.37 -2.74 2.85
CA PRO A 127 -8.38 -3.70 3.35
C PRO A 127 -7.96 -4.73 2.30
N LEU A 128 -8.84 -5.01 1.35
CA LEU A 128 -8.66 -6.08 0.37
C LEU A 128 -8.04 -5.54 -0.96
N ALA A 129 -8.18 -4.23 -1.24
CA ALA A 129 -7.42 -3.55 -2.30
C ALA A 129 -5.93 -3.37 -1.95
N VAL A 130 -5.58 -3.19 -0.67
CA VAL A 130 -4.18 -3.13 -0.20
C VAL A 130 -3.50 -4.51 -0.28
N PHE A 131 -4.26 -5.59 -0.06
CA PHE A 131 -3.77 -6.96 -0.22
C PHE A 131 -3.51 -7.31 -1.70
N CYS A 132 -4.35 -6.83 -2.63
CA CYS A 132 -4.14 -6.99 -4.07
C CYS A 132 -3.06 -6.04 -4.64
N ALA A 133 -2.93 -4.82 -4.12
CA ALA A 133 -1.93 -3.86 -4.58
C ALA A 133 -0.49 -4.24 -4.20
N ALA A 134 -0.29 -4.98 -3.10
CA ALA A 134 1.02 -5.47 -2.69
C ALA A 134 1.53 -6.66 -3.52
N PHE A 135 0.66 -7.32 -4.30
CA PHE A 135 1.01 -8.49 -5.12
C PHE A 135 1.01 -8.22 -6.64
N VAL A 136 0.27 -7.22 -7.14
CA VAL A 136 -0.02 -7.11 -8.59
C VAL A 136 0.75 -6.02 -9.33
N TYR A 137 1.50 -5.11 -8.69
CA TYR A 137 2.04 -3.95 -9.42
C TYR A 137 3.54 -3.70 -9.23
N SER A 138 4.36 -4.36 -10.06
CA SER A 138 5.59 -3.73 -10.59
C SER A 138 6.14 -4.31 -11.91
N TYR A 139 5.46 -5.27 -12.56
CA TYR A 139 6.03 -5.98 -13.69
C TYR A 139 5.04 -6.09 -14.85
N GLY A 140 5.51 -5.98 -16.10
CA GLY A 140 4.69 -6.31 -17.28
C GLY A 140 4.22 -7.77 -17.22
N ASP A 141 3.19 -8.14 -17.99
CA ASP A 141 2.54 -9.47 -17.95
C ASP A 141 3.54 -10.64 -17.88
N ASP A 142 4.65 -10.59 -18.64
CA ASP A 142 5.67 -11.65 -18.64
C ASP A 142 6.47 -11.76 -17.33
N ALA A 143 6.68 -10.63 -16.64
CA ALA A 143 7.45 -10.60 -15.40
C ALA A 143 6.59 -10.86 -14.16
N ALA A 144 5.27 -10.59 -14.21
CA ALA A 144 4.31 -11.11 -13.24
C ALA A 144 4.20 -12.64 -13.32
N ASP A 145 4.13 -13.19 -14.53
CA ASP A 145 4.19 -14.64 -14.78
C ASP A 145 5.49 -15.25 -14.24
N GLU A 146 6.64 -14.59 -14.46
CA GLU A 146 7.94 -15.05 -13.95
C GLU A 146 8.01 -15.04 -12.43
N GLU A 147 7.53 -13.98 -11.78
CA GLU A 147 7.53 -13.86 -10.32
C GLU A 147 6.62 -14.89 -9.65
N LEU A 148 5.42 -15.13 -10.20
CA LEU A 148 4.53 -16.18 -9.74
C LEU A 148 5.21 -17.55 -9.80
N ARG A 149 5.90 -17.85 -10.91
CA ARG A 149 6.65 -19.11 -11.08
C ARG A 149 7.80 -19.22 -10.10
N ASN A 150 8.57 -18.15 -9.92
CA ASN A 150 9.69 -18.12 -8.99
C ASN A 150 9.21 -18.31 -7.55
N THR A 151 8.13 -17.65 -7.17
CA THR A 151 7.48 -17.81 -5.85
C THR A 151 7.04 -19.25 -5.63
N LEU A 152 6.30 -19.82 -6.58
CA LEU A 152 5.83 -21.21 -6.47
C LEU A 152 7.01 -22.18 -6.41
N ASN A 153 8.05 -22.01 -7.24
CA ASN A 153 9.24 -22.87 -7.22
C ASN A 153 10.09 -22.69 -5.95
N GLY A 154 10.07 -21.51 -5.34
CA GLY A 154 10.81 -21.17 -4.12
C GLY A 154 10.16 -21.67 -2.82
N LEU A 155 8.91 -22.17 -2.88
CA LEU A 155 8.27 -22.80 -1.72
C LEU A 155 9.07 -24.02 -1.25
N ASP A 156 9.21 -24.17 0.06
CA ASP A 156 9.83 -25.29 0.74
C ASP A 156 8.85 -25.99 1.72
N GLY A 157 9.32 -27.07 2.35
CA GLY A 157 8.58 -27.76 3.42
C GLY A 157 7.18 -28.25 3.04
N GLU A 158 6.20 -27.93 3.91
CA GLU A 158 4.80 -28.35 3.77
C GLU A 158 4.14 -27.65 2.56
N SER A 159 4.43 -26.38 2.33
CA SER A 159 3.90 -25.62 1.19
C SER A 159 4.41 -26.15 -0.15
N ALA A 160 5.69 -26.58 -0.23
CA ALA A 160 6.21 -27.29 -1.41
C ALA A 160 5.50 -28.61 -1.66
N THR A 161 5.21 -29.36 -0.60
CA THR A 161 4.48 -30.64 -0.70
C THR A 161 3.07 -30.42 -1.24
N ILE A 162 2.34 -29.42 -0.73
CA ILE A 162 1.00 -29.06 -1.20
C ILE A 162 1.04 -28.62 -2.67
N ARG A 163 2.00 -27.77 -3.05
CA ARG A 163 2.23 -27.36 -4.44
C ARG A 163 2.41 -28.56 -5.36
N ASP A 164 3.30 -29.48 -5.01
CA ASP A 164 3.66 -30.64 -5.84
C ASP A 164 2.48 -31.63 -5.98
N ASP A 165 1.72 -31.84 -4.90
CA ASP A 165 0.50 -32.66 -4.93
C ASP A 165 -0.58 -32.01 -5.81
N CYS A 166 -0.72 -30.68 -5.78
CA CYS A 166 -1.66 -29.96 -6.63
C CYS A 166 -1.24 -29.93 -8.10
N VAL A 167 0.05 -29.76 -8.40
CA VAL A 167 0.62 -29.94 -9.75
C VAL A 167 0.27 -31.33 -10.29
N LYS A 168 0.48 -32.37 -9.48
CA LYS A 168 0.18 -33.76 -9.86
C LYS A 168 -1.31 -34.02 -10.07
N THR A 169 -2.15 -33.46 -9.20
CA THR A 169 -3.61 -33.68 -9.23
C THR A 169 -4.26 -32.97 -10.41
N THR A 170 -3.82 -31.75 -10.71
CA THR A 170 -4.41 -30.91 -11.77
C THR A 170 -3.71 -31.05 -13.11
N SER A 171 -2.56 -31.73 -13.14
CA SER A 171 -1.70 -31.89 -14.32
C SER A 171 -1.21 -30.56 -14.91
N VAL A 172 -1.17 -29.50 -14.09
CA VAL A 172 -0.60 -28.19 -14.46
C VAL A 172 0.91 -28.23 -14.33
N GLN A 173 1.62 -27.64 -15.29
CA GLN A 173 3.06 -27.37 -15.14
C GLN A 173 3.23 -25.97 -14.58
N ILE A 174 4.05 -25.80 -13.52
CA ILE A 174 4.30 -24.47 -12.93
C ILE A 174 4.80 -23.49 -14.00
N ALA A 175 5.64 -23.95 -14.95
CA ALA A 175 6.15 -23.13 -16.05
C ALA A 175 5.04 -22.51 -16.94
N ASP A 176 3.88 -23.16 -17.01
CA ASP A 176 2.74 -22.74 -17.84
C ASP A 176 1.74 -21.88 -17.06
N LEU A 177 1.89 -21.76 -15.73
CA LEU A 177 1.05 -20.87 -14.93
C LEU A 177 1.34 -19.43 -15.31
N LYS A 178 0.26 -18.67 -15.44
CA LYS A 178 0.28 -17.24 -15.70
C LYS A 178 -0.48 -16.52 -14.61
N ASP A 179 -0.10 -15.27 -14.41
CA ASP A 179 -0.90 -14.32 -13.68
C ASP A 179 -2.04 -13.86 -14.61
N TYR A 180 -3.21 -14.46 -14.43
CA TYR A 180 -4.38 -14.09 -15.21
C TYR A 180 -5.09 -12.93 -14.51
N HIS A 181 -5.05 -11.75 -15.13
CA HIS A 181 -5.79 -10.57 -14.68
C HIS A 181 -7.32 -10.75 -14.72
N ASN A 182 -7.81 -11.82 -15.35
CA ASN A 182 -9.22 -12.16 -15.47
C ASN A 182 -9.45 -13.66 -15.26
N VAL A 183 -10.33 -13.99 -14.30
CA VAL A 183 -10.74 -15.38 -14.02
C VAL A 183 -11.40 -16.03 -15.23
N ASP A 184 -12.15 -15.26 -16.03
CA ASP A 184 -12.82 -15.79 -17.22
C ASP A 184 -11.82 -16.20 -18.33
N ASP A 185 -10.61 -15.62 -18.30
CA ASP A 185 -9.51 -15.94 -19.22
C ASP A 185 -8.55 -16.98 -18.63
N THR A 186 -8.76 -17.38 -17.38
CA THR A 186 -7.93 -18.38 -16.70
C THR A 186 -8.35 -19.78 -17.14
N PRO A 187 -7.44 -20.61 -17.69
CA PRO A 187 -7.74 -21.99 -18.01
C PRO A 187 -8.28 -22.73 -16.78
N GLU A 188 -9.32 -23.55 -16.99
CA GLU A 188 -9.96 -24.32 -15.92
C GLU A 188 -8.97 -25.16 -15.10
N LYS A 189 -7.91 -25.67 -15.75
CA LYS A 189 -6.82 -26.40 -15.09
C LYS A 189 -6.04 -25.54 -14.09
N ASP A 190 -5.81 -24.26 -14.40
CA ASP A 190 -5.06 -23.33 -13.55
C ASP A 190 -5.94 -22.88 -12.37
N LEU A 191 -7.25 -22.65 -12.61
CA LEU A 191 -8.24 -22.45 -11.54
C LEU A 191 -8.32 -23.65 -10.58
N CYS A 192 -8.32 -24.87 -11.11
CA CYS A 192 -8.26 -26.08 -10.30
C CYS A 192 -6.97 -26.16 -9.48
N PHE A 193 -5.83 -25.73 -10.04
CA PHE A 193 -4.56 -25.69 -9.33
C PHE A 193 -4.62 -24.73 -8.14
N TYR A 194 -5.04 -23.48 -8.37
CA TYR A 194 -5.16 -22.50 -7.30
C TYR A 194 -6.12 -22.96 -6.20
N LYS A 195 -7.29 -23.50 -6.57
CA LYS A 195 -8.23 -24.06 -5.60
C LYS A 195 -7.58 -25.16 -4.75
N CYS A 196 -6.94 -26.15 -5.39
CA CYS A 196 -6.24 -27.22 -4.69
C CYS A 196 -5.17 -26.67 -3.74
N PHE A 197 -4.36 -25.71 -4.20
CA PHE A 197 -3.26 -25.16 -3.42
C PHE A 197 -3.76 -24.41 -2.18
N TYR A 198 -4.80 -23.58 -2.32
CA TYR A 198 -5.40 -22.86 -1.20
C TYR A 198 -6.17 -23.77 -0.23
N GLU A 199 -6.82 -24.83 -0.72
CA GLU A 199 -7.45 -25.84 0.14
C GLU A 199 -6.41 -26.63 0.94
N GLY A 200 -5.34 -27.10 0.28
CA GLY A 200 -4.25 -27.83 0.90
C GLY A 200 -3.48 -26.98 1.93
N SER A 201 -3.36 -25.68 1.67
CA SER A 201 -2.75 -24.72 2.60
C SER A 201 -3.69 -24.27 3.74
N GLY A 202 -4.94 -24.75 3.75
CA GLY A 202 -5.92 -24.46 4.79
C GLY A 202 -6.60 -23.09 4.67
N PHE A 203 -6.38 -22.34 3.58
CA PHE A 203 -7.05 -21.07 3.32
C PHE A 203 -8.48 -21.23 2.84
N LEU A 204 -8.74 -22.32 2.09
CA LEU A 204 -10.08 -22.70 1.65
C LEU A 204 -10.55 -23.98 2.36
N SER A 205 -11.86 -24.12 2.55
CA SER A 205 -12.55 -25.38 2.83
C SER A 205 -12.81 -26.14 1.53
N GLU A 206 -13.15 -27.43 1.64
CA GLU A 206 -13.44 -28.31 0.49
C GLU A 206 -14.60 -27.83 -0.39
N ASP A 207 -15.51 -27.01 0.16
CA ASP A 207 -16.60 -26.37 -0.59
C ASP A 207 -16.18 -25.02 -1.22
N GLY A 208 -14.89 -24.66 -1.16
CA GLY A 208 -14.33 -23.45 -1.76
C GLY A 208 -14.58 -22.16 -0.97
N LYS A 209 -14.89 -22.26 0.33
CA LYS A 209 -15.08 -21.09 1.20
C LYS A 209 -13.81 -20.72 1.94
N PHE A 210 -13.60 -19.42 2.17
CA PHE A 210 -12.43 -18.95 2.90
C PHE A 210 -12.57 -19.26 4.39
N LYS A 211 -11.55 -19.89 4.97
CA LYS A 211 -11.50 -20.12 6.41
C LYS A 211 -11.06 -18.84 7.10
N VAL A 212 -11.99 -18.19 7.81
CA VAL A 212 -11.76 -16.97 8.59
C VAL A 212 -10.57 -17.13 9.55
N ASP A 213 -10.38 -18.32 10.13
CA ASP A 213 -9.29 -18.59 11.08
C ASP A 213 -7.91 -18.67 10.39
N ALA A 214 -7.86 -18.87 9.07
CA ALA A 214 -6.60 -18.85 8.30
C ALA A 214 -6.09 -17.41 8.08
N VAL A 215 -6.96 -16.41 8.22
CA VAL A 215 -6.60 -14.98 8.18
C VAL A 215 -5.69 -14.62 9.36
N ASP A 216 -5.95 -15.18 10.54
CA ASP A 216 -5.10 -14.96 11.72
C ASP A 216 -3.67 -15.43 11.48
N VAL A 217 -3.53 -16.56 10.78
CA VAL A 217 -2.22 -17.13 10.43
C VAL A 217 -1.50 -16.23 9.43
N LEU A 218 -2.19 -15.73 8.40
CA LEU A 218 -1.61 -14.79 7.42
C LEU A 218 -1.18 -13.47 8.07
N VAL A 219 -2.00 -12.92 8.95
CA VAL A 219 -1.66 -11.66 9.64
C VAL A 219 -0.49 -11.88 10.62
N ALA A 220 -0.48 -12.99 11.36
CA ALA A 220 0.64 -13.35 12.24
C ALA A 220 1.95 -13.53 11.46
N LEU A 221 1.89 -14.07 10.23
CA LEU A 221 3.05 -14.22 9.35
C LEU A 221 3.50 -12.90 8.72
N SER A 222 2.58 -11.95 8.51
CA SER A 222 2.87 -10.65 7.86
C SER A 222 3.69 -9.66 8.69
N LYS A 223 3.86 -9.90 10.00
CA LYS A 223 4.56 -9.04 10.97
C LYS A 223 4.06 -7.58 11.08
N GLN A 224 2.96 -7.20 10.41
CA GLN A 224 2.36 -5.86 10.58
C GLN A 224 1.49 -5.82 11.84
N LYS A 225 1.79 -4.90 12.76
CA LYS A 225 1.09 -4.78 14.07
C LYS A 225 -0.19 -3.95 14.01
N ASP A 226 -0.43 -3.20 12.94
CA ASP A 226 -1.56 -2.27 12.80
C ASP A 226 -2.65 -2.76 11.83
N ILE A 227 -2.61 -4.03 11.44
CA ILE A 227 -3.71 -4.63 10.68
C ILE A 227 -4.85 -4.91 11.64
N GLU A 228 -5.99 -4.23 11.45
CA GLU A 228 -7.24 -4.53 12.15
C GLU A 228 -7.80 -5.88 11.68
N VAL A 229 -7.27 -6.97 12.22
CA VAL A 229 -7.62 -8.37 11.92
C VAL A 229 -9.14 -8.59 11.94
N ASP A 230 -9.84 -7.95 12.87
CA ASP A 230 -11.29 -8.09 13.02
C ASP A 230 -12.05 -7.56 11.79
N LYS A 231 -11.56 -6.52 11.12
CA LYS A 231 -12.16 -5.99 9.88
C LYS A 231 -11.92 -6.90 8.68
N ILE A 232 -10.75 -7.55 8.59
CA ILE A 232 -10.48 -8.54 7.54
C ILE A 232 -11.35 -9.77 7.76
N LYS A 233 -11.48 -10.24 9.01
CA LYS A 233 -12.38 -11.35 9.35
C LYS A 233 -13.84 -11.02 9.04
N GLU A 234 -14.28 -9.79 9.28
CA GLU A 234 -15.63 -9.33 8.93
C GLU A 234 -15.84 -9.34 7.42
N CYS A 235 -14.87 -8.86 6.64
CA CYS A 235 -14.89 -8.93 5.17
C CYS A 235 -14.95 -10.38 4.65
N VAL A 236 -14.12 -11.28 5.20
CA VAL A 236 -14.08 -12.71 4.81
C VAL A 236 -15.39 -13.43 5.16
N LYS A 237 -16.01 -13.12 6.30
CA LYS A 237 -17.33 -13.66 6.69
C LYS A 237 -18.45 -13.26 5.73
N ASP A 238 -18.34 -12.10 5.10
CA ASP A 238 -19.33 -11.65 4.11
C ASP A 238 -19.06 -12.20 2.71
N VAL A 239 -17.83 -12.63 2.37
CA VAL A 239 -17.61 -13.34 1.10
C VAL A 239 -18.26 -14.74 1.10
N ASP A 240 -18.45 -15.37 2.26
CA ASP A 240 -19.17 -16.65 2.38
C ASP A 240 -20.63 -16.60 1.90
N LYS A 241 -21.27 -15.41 1.90
CA LYS A 241 -22.59 -15.21 1.30
C LYS A 241 -22.55 -14.97 -0.21
N ILE A 242 -21.38 -14.65 -0.74
CA ILE A 242 -21.13 -14.35 -2.16
C ILE A 242 -20.73 -15.61 -2.92
N VAL A 243 -20.28 -16.69 -2.26
CA VAL A 243 -19.83 -17.93 -2.94
C VAL A 243 -20.95 -18.68 -3.69
N GLU A 244 -22.24 -18.38 -3.47
CA GLU A 244 -23.32 -18.88 -4.35
C GLU A 244 -23.43 -18.13 -5.69
N TYR A 245 -22.78 -16.96 -5.82
CA TYR A 245 -22.70 -16.18 -7.06
C TYR A 245 -21.27 -15.69 -7.29
N LYS A 246 -20.53 -16.44 -8.12
CA LYS A 246 -19.30 -16.07 -8.84
C LYS A 246 -18.37 -15.05 -8.13
N LEU A 247 -17.15 -15.49 -7.86
CA LEU A 247 -15.92 -14.78 -7.44
C LEU A 247 -15.53 -13.49 -8.25
N VAL A 248 -16.42 -12.98 -9.10
CA VAL A 248 -16.27 -12.06 -10.23
C VAL A 248 -16.29 -10.58 -9.84
N LEU A 249 -16.80 -10.21 -8.66
CA LEU A 249 -16.95 -8.80 -8.26
C LEU A 249 -15.68 -8.19 -7.65
N PHE A 250 -14.71 -9.01 -7.23
CA PHE A 250 -13.61 -8.52 -6.41
C PHE A 250 -12.40 -7.97 -7.21
N ILE A 251 -12.23 -8.38 -8.48
CA ILE A 251 -11.01 -8.10 -9.28
C ILE A 251 -11.20 -6.97 -10.32
N LYS A 252 -12.44 -6.55 -10.61
CA LYS A 252 -12.73 -5.66 -11.76
C LYS A 252 -12.42 -4.16 -11.57
N MET A 253 -12.06 -3.68 -10.38
CA MET A 253 -11.77 -2.26 -10.12
C MET A 253 -10.28 -2.03 -9.85
N ASN A 254 -9.48 -1.62 -10.86
CA ASN A 254 -8.27 -0.77 -10.76
C ASN A 254 -7.20 -1.07 -11.83
N LEU A 255 -7.37 -0.61 -13.08
CA LEU A 255 -6.27 -0.67 -14.06
C LEU A 255 -5.95 0.66 -14.76
N PHE A 256 -6.93 1.54 -15.01
CA PHE A 256 -6.70 2.68 -15.91
C PHE A 256 -6.17 3.95 -15.22
N THR A 257 -6.42 4.12 -13.91
CA THR A 257 -5.91 5.26 -13.12
C THR A 257 -4.42 5.12 -12.77
N SER A 258 -3.88 3.90 -12.84
CA SER A 258 -2.50 3.55 -12.48
C SER A 258 -1.47 3.99 -13.54
N ALA A 259 -1.76 3.78 -14.83
CA ALA A 259 -0.79 4.01 -15.91
C ALA A 259 -0.40 5.49 -16.13
N VAL A 260 -1.32 6.43 -15.90
CA VAL A 260 -1.04 7.87 -15.96
C VAL A 260 -0.29 8.35 -14.70
N PHE A 261 -0.52 7.69 -13.56
CA PHE A 261 0.21 7.92 -12.31
C PHE A 261 1.67 7.44 -12.40
N CYS A 262 1.93 6.27 -13.01
CA CYS A 262 3.28 5.75 -13.19
C CYS A 262 4.17 6.64 -14.07
N ALA A 263 3.62 7.24 -15.13
CA ALA A 263 4.39 8.13 -16.02
C ALA A 263 4.79 9.46 -15.34
N VAL A 264 4.04 9.92 -14.34
CA VAL A 264 4.35 11.11 -13.55
C VAL A 264 5.24 10.78 -12.35
N PHE A 265 5.07 9.60 -11.72
CA PHE A 265 5.89 9.14 -10.59
C PHE A 265 7.32 8.77 -10.99
N ILE A 266 7.51 8.08 -12.13
CA ILE A 266 8.84 7.62 -12.58
C ILE A 266 9.72 8.79 -13.06
N TYR A 267 9.12 9.92 -13.46
CA TYR A 267 9.85 11.09 -13.95
C TYR A 267 10.08 12.19 -12.91
N SER A 268 9.50 12.08 -11.70
CA SER A 268 9.46 13.20 -10.73
C SER A 268 10.12 12.93 -9.38
N TYR A 269 10.41 11.69 -9.01
CA TYR A 269 10.99 11.39 -7.68
C TYR A 269 12.44 10.94 -7.81
N GLY A 270 13.34 11.92 -7.67
CA GLY A 270 14.75 11.72 -7.35
C GLY A 270 14.97 11.61 -5.84
N ASP A 271 16.25 11.61 -5.45
CA ASP A 271 16.91 11.45 -4.15
C ASP A 271 16.11 11.81 -2.87
N GLU A 272 15.16 12.75 -2.93
CA GLU A 272 14.31 13.21 -1.81
C GLU A 272 13.44 12.09 -1.20
N ALA A 273 12.95 11.14 -2.02
CA ALA A 273 12.13 10.04 -1.51
C ALA A 273 12.94 9.00 -0.69
N ALA A 274 14.24 8.88 -0.96
CA ALA A 274 15.12 7.97 -0.22
C ALA A 274 15.50 8.56 1.14
N ASP A 275 15.79 9.87 1.19
CA ASP A 275 16.00 10.63 2.43
C ASP A 275 14.78 10.50 3.36
N GLU A 276 13.57 10.73 2.85
CA GLU A 276 12.34 10.58 3.63
C GLU A 276 12.14 9.16 4.17
N ALA A 277 12.46 8.13 3.37
CA ALA A 277 12.36 6.74 3.77
C ALA A 277 13.36 6.39 4.89
N LEU A 278 14.59 6.90 4.81
CA LEU A 278 15.61 6.75 5.84
C LEU A 278 15.18 7.41 7.16
N HIS A 279 14.68 8.66 7.08
CA HIS A 279 14.19 9.38 8.25
C HIS A 279 13.02 8.65 8.89
N LYS A 280 12.07 8.20 8.07
CA LYS A 280 10.92 7.44 8.53
C LYS A 280 11.34 6.13 9.18
N PHE A 281 12.27 5.37 8.60
CA PHE A 281 12.78 4.13 9.20
C PHE A 281 13.29 4.36 10.61
N PHE A 282 14.14 5.38 10.81
CA PHE A 282 14.67 5.66 12.13
C PHE A 282 13.61 6.22 13.08
N ASN A 283 12.71 7.08 12.64
CA ASN A 283 11.65 7.64 13.48
C ASN A 283 10.63 6.59 13.93
N ASP A 284 10.34 5.61 13.08
CA ASP A 284 9.39 4.53 13.35
C ASP A 284 9.96 3.42 14.26
N LEU A 285 11.25 3.45 14.60
CA LEU A 285 11.82 2.52 15.58
C LEU A 285 11.15 2.71 16.95
N ASP A 286 10.82 1.58 17.60
CA ASP A 286 10.25 1.51 18.94
C ASP A 286 11.16 0.70 19.91
N GLY A 287 10.80 0.73 21.20
CA GLY A 287 11.42 -0.12 22.23
C GLY A 287 12.94 0.06 22.41
N GLU A 288 13.67 -1.06 22.44
CA GLU A 288 15.12 -1.10 22.64
C GLU A 288 15.87 -0.45 21.46
N ALA A 289 15.40 -0.65 20.24
CA ALA A 289 15.98 -0.04 19.05
C ALA A 289 15.85 1.49 19.05
N ALA A 290 14.70 2.04 19.47
CA ALA A 290 14.53 3.48 19.67
C ALA A 290 15.48 4.03 20.74
N THR A 291 15.67 3.29 21.83
CA THR A 291 16.59 3.68 22.91
C THR A 291 18.04 3.73 22.43
N ILE A 292 18.45 2.75 21.61
CA ILE A 292 19.78 2.71 20.98
C ILE A 292 19.93 3.89 20.01
N ARG A 293 18.96 4.10 19.10
CA ARG A 293 18.92 5.24 18.17
C ARG A 293 19.14 6.56 18.90
N ASP A 294 18.34 6.83 19.94
CA ASP A 294 18.39 8.09 20.68
C ASP A 294 19.73 8.26 21.43
N GLY A 295 20.29 7.16 21.94
CA GLY A 295 21.63 7.13 22.52
C GLY A 295 22.72 7.48 21.50
N CYS A 296 22.60 6.96 20.28
CA CYS A 296 23.56 7.21 19.20
C CYS A 296 23.46 8.62 18.63
N VAL A 297 22.24 9.15 18.41
CA VAL A 297 21.98 10.57 18.07
C VAL A 297 22.69 11.48 19.07
N LYS A 298 22.50 11.22 20.37
CA LYS A 298 23.12 12.03 21.44
C LYS A 298 24.64 11.92 21.47
N THR A 299 25.19 10.73 21.25
CA THR A 299 26.64 10.47 21.33
C THR A 299 27.38 11.09 20.15
N THR A 300 26.77 11.02 18.96
CA THR A 300 27.39 11.47 17.69
C THR A 300 27.02 12.89 17.31
N SER A 301 26.02 13.48 17.98
CA SER A 301 25.45 14.80 17.65
C SER A 301 24.91 14.87 16.21
N VAL A 302 24.44 13.74 15.67
CA VAL A 302 23.75 13.66 14.38
C VAL A 302 22.25 13.81 14.61
N GLU A 303 21.60 14.68 13.84
CA GLU A 303 20.14 14.72 13.76
C GLU A 303 19.66 13.76 12.66
N ILE A 304 18.67 12.90 12.96
CA ILE A 304 18.13 11.95 11.98
C ILE A 304 17.64 12.66 10.71
N ALA A 305 17.02 13.84 10.86
CA ALA A 305 16.52 14.66 9.76
C ALA A 305 17.64 15.21 8.84
N ASP A 306 18.89 15.24 9.30
CA ASP A 306 20.04 15.68 8.50
C ASP A 306 20.72 14.52 7.76
N MET A 307 20.38 13.27 8.08
CA MET A 307 20.94 12.10 7.42
C MET A 307 20.39 12.01 6.00
N LYS A 308 21.21 11.56 5.06
CA LYS A 308 20.80 11.39 3.67
C LYS A 308 21.04 9.97 3.23
N ASP A 309 20.31 9.55 2.21
CA ASP A 309 20.73 8.42 1.40
C ASP A 309 21.90 8.87 0.52
N TYR A 310 22.96 8.08 0.49
CA TYR A 310 24.15 8.38 -0.29
C TYR A 310 24.37 7.27 -1.30
N ASP A 311 24.30 7.61 -2.59
CA ASP A 311 24.56 6.66 -3.68
C ASP A 311 25.95 6.01 -3.61
N ASN A 312 26.92 6.72 -3.04
CA ASN A 312 28.30 6.28 -2.93
C ASN A 312 28.72 6.15 -1.46
N PRO A 313 29.18 4.96 -1.04
CA PRO A 313 29.71 4.74 0.32
C PRO A 313 30.82 5.71 0.76
N HIS A 314 31.53 6.32 -0.20
CA HIS A 314 32.58 7.30 0.08
C HIS A 314 32.06 8.71 0.37
N ASP A 315 30.79 8.99 0.11
CA ASP A 315 30.19 10.32 0.28
C ASP A 315 29.56 10.51 1.67
N PHE A 316 29.47 9.45 2.47
CA PHE A 316 28.98 9.51 3.85
C PHE A 316 29.89 10.41 4.72
N PRO A 317 29.33 11.45 5.35
CA PRO A 317 30.01 12.20 6.38
C PRO A 317 30.43 11.29 7.53
N GLU A 318 31.63 11.52 8.08
CA GLU A 318 32.16 10.73 9.19
C GLU A 318 31.21 10.68 10.40
N LYS A 319 30.47 11.77 10.65
CA LYS A 319 29.45 11.83 11.70
C LYS A 319 28.32 10.79 11.49
N ASP A 320 27.87 10.61 10.26
CA ASP A 320 26.79 9.68 9.91
C ASP A 320 27.31 8.24 10.02
N LEU A 321 28.54 7.99 9.56
CA LEU A 321 29.21 6.70 9.77
C LEU A 321 29.36 6.38 11.26
N CYS A 322 29.71 7.35 12.10
CA CYS A 322 29.80 7.14 13.54
C CYS A 322 28.43 6.81 14.15
N PHE A 323 27.36 7.43 13.65
CA PHE A 323 26.00 7.11 14.07
C PHE A 323 25.65 5.66 13.74
N PHE A 324 25.87 5.23 12.48
CA PHE A 324 25.60 3.85 12.07
C PHE A 324 26.46 2.84 12.84
N LYS A 325 27.72 3.15 13.14
CA LYS A 325 28.60 2.27 13.94
C LYS A 325 28.04 2.07 15.33
N CYS A 326 27.72 3.18 16.00
CA CYS A 326 27.08 3.14 17.32
C CYS A 326 25.78 2.33 17.29
N PHE A 327 24.96 2.53 16.26
CA PHE A 327 23.69 1.84 16.13
C PHE A 327 23.90 0.33 15.96
N HIS A 328 24.81 -0.10 15.08
CA HIS A 328 25.13 -1.51 14.88
C HIS A 328 25.77 -2.19 16.09
N GLU A 329 26.59 -1.48 16.86
CA GLU A 329 27.10 -1.98 18.15
C GLU A 329 25.96 -2.15 19.15
N GLY A 330 25.08 -1.14 19.27
CA GLY A 330 23.95 -1.17 20.18
C GLY A 330 22.93 -2.28 19.86
N THR A 331 22.66 -2.55 18.59
CA THR A 331 21.76 -3.63 18.16
C THR A 331 22.46 -5.00 18.12
N GLY A 332 23.78 -5.04 18.36
CA GLY A 332 24.59 -6.26 18.36
C GLY A 332 24.87 -6.85 16.98
N PHE A 333 24.78 -6.05 15.90
CA PHE A 333 25.33 -6.43 14.59
C PHE A 333 26.85 -6.36 14.58
N LEU A 334 27.43 -5.45 15.36
CA LEU A 334 28.86 -5.43 15.69
C LEU A 334 29.02 -5.83 17.16
N ASN A 335 30.03 -6.66 17.46
CA ASN A 335 30.42 -6.91 18.84
C ASN A 335 31.38 -5.83 19.37
N GLU A 336 31.79 -5.95 20.63
CA GLU A 336 32.70 -5.00 21.30
C GLU A 336 34.07 -4.87 20.61
N ASP A 337 34.51 -5.88 19.85
CA ASP A 337 35.76 -5.86 19.08
C ASP A 337 35.58 -5.25 17.67
N GLY A 338 34.37 -4.80 17.32
CA GLY A 338 34.03 -4.27 16.00
C GLY A 338 33.79 -5.34 14.92
N LYS A 339 33.65 -6.61 15.30
CA LYS A 339 33.42 -7.71 14.35
C LYS A 339 31.93 -7.89 14.06
N PHE A 340 31.61 -7.96 12.77
CA PHE A 340 30.25 -8.21 12.30
C PHE A 340 29.76 -9.62 12.71
N GLN A 341 28.56 -9.69 13.27
CA GLN A 341 27.92 -10.93 13.72
C GLN A 341 27.19 -11.58 12.54
N VAL A 342 27.89 -12.50 11.88
CA VAL A 342 27.45 -13.10 10.61
C VAL A 342 26.16 -13.92 10.76
N ASP A 343 25.92 -14.48 11.95
CA ASP A 343 24.66 -15.16 12.31
C ASP A 343 23.45 -14.22 12.36
N ARG A 344 23.65 -12.91 12.20
CA ARG A 344 22.61 -11.88 12.19
C ARG A 344 22.37 -11.24 10.82
N VAL A 345 23.00 -11.73 9.75
CA VAL A 345 22.81 -11.19 8.39
C VAL A 345 21.34 -11.23 7.96
N ASP A 346 20.62 -12.33 8.24
CA ASP A 346 19.20 -12.46 7.91
C ASP A 346 18.34 -11.39 8.61
N LEU A 347 18.65 -11.13 9.89
CA LEU A 347 17.95 -10.10 10.66
C LEU A 347 18.28 -8.71 10.11
N PHE A 348 19.53 -8.47 9.72
CA PHE A 348 19.95 -7.22 9.11
C PHE A 348 19.18 -6.93 7.81
N LEU A 349 19.14 -7.90 6.88
CA LEU A 349 18.41 -7.76 5.61
C LEU A 349 16.91 -7.55 5.82
N ALA A 350 16.33 -8.23 6.82
CA ALA A 350 14.93 -8.04 7.18
C ALA A 350 14.63 -6.61 7.68
N LEU A 351 15.58 -5.95 8.35
CA LEU A 351 15.43 -4.57 8.83
C LEU A 351 15.63 -3.54 7.73
N THR A 352 16.62 -3.73 6.85
CA THR A 352 16.93 -2.79 5.76
C THR A 352 16.00 -2.93 4.56
N LYS A 353 15.11 -3.93 4.55
CA LYS A 353 14.19 -4.23 3.44
C LYS A 353 14.91 -4.47 2.10
N GLN A 354 16.18 -4.85 2.15
CA GLN A 354 17.00 -5.21 1.00
C GLN A 354 16.57 -6.60 0.49
N LYS A 355 15.73 -6.63 -0.55
CA LYS A 355 15.19 -7.89 -1.11
C LYS A 355 16.06 -8.51 -2.21
N ASN A 356 16.96 -7.73 -2.82
CA ASN A 356 17.71 -8.16 -4.02
C ASN A 356 19.11 -8.70 -3.71
N ILE A 357 19.48 -8.80 -2.43
CA ILE A 357 20.79 -9.28 -2.02
C ILE A 357 20.68 -10.74 -1.60
N GLU A 358 21.41 -11.61 -2.31
CA GLU A 358 21.55 -13.01 -1.91
C GLU A 358 22.27 -13.10 -0.55
N VAL A 359 21.56 -13.64 0.45
CA VAL A 359 22.05 -13.79 1.83
C VAL A 359 23.44 -14.42 1.86
N ASP A 360 23.67 -15.48 1.07
CA ASP A 360 24.94 -16.20 1.04
C ASP A 360 26.11 -15.33 0.57
N LYS A 361 25.88 -14.49 -0.46
CA LYS A 361 26.90 -13.57 -1.00
C LYS A 361 27.23 -12.48 0.01
N LEU A 362 26.21 -11.90 0.63
CA LEU A 362 26.42 -10.90 1.67
C LEU A 362 27.17 -11.51 2.86
N THR A 363 26.75 -12.69 3.29
CA THR A 363 27.38 -13.47 4.37
C THR A 363 28.85 -13.74 4.09
N GLU A 364 29.19 -14.14 2.87
CA GLU A 364 30.58 -14.33 2.44
C GLU A 364 31.37 -13.01 2.48
N CYS A 365 30.80 -11.93 1.93
CA CYS A 365 31.44 -10.63 1.93
C CYS A 365 31.72 -10.09 3.34
N VAL A 366 30.73 -10.14 4.24
CA VAL A 366 30.90 -9.61 5.61
C VAL A 366 31.85 -10.45 6.48
N LYS A 367 32.07 -11.73 6.14
CA LYS A 367 33.06 -12.59 6.82
C LYS A 367 34.50 -12.12 6.57
N ASP A 368 34.74 -11.54 5.39
CA ASP A 368 36.06 -11.09 4.96
C ASP A 368 36.38 -9.65 5.41
N ILE A 369 35.40 -8.95 6.00
CA ILE A 369 35.61 -7.64 6.59
C ILE A 369 36.40 -7.80 7.90
N ASP A 370 37.60 -7.19 7.95
CA ASP A 370 38.33 -6.97 9.20
C ASP A 370 37.50 -6.15 10.19
N ASN A 371 37.81 -6.24 11.48
CA ASN A 371 37.11 -5.50 12.53
C ASN A 371 36.92 -4.00 12.17
N ILE A 372 35.70 -3.51 12.38
CA ILE A 372 35.29 -2.11 12.19
C ILE A 372 35.63 -1.36 13.48
N VAL A 373 36.83 -0.79 13.54
CA VAL A 373 37.35 -0.12 14.74
C VAL A 373 37.00 1.37 14.70
N GLU A 374 37.22 2.00 13.55
CA GLU A 374 36.91 3.41 13.32
C GLU A 374 35.57 3.55 12.59
N CYS A 375 34.90 4.70 12.71
CA CYS A 375 33.64 4.94 12.00
C CYS A 375 33.79 4.78 10.47
N THR A 376 34.93 5.21 9.93
CA THR A 376 35.25 5.13 8.49
C THR A 376 35.44 3.70 7.99
N ASP A 377 35.64 2.72 8.88
CA ASP A 377 35.71 1.31 8.49
C ASP A 377 34.36 0.77 8.00
N LEU A 378 33.23 1.40 8.35
CA LEU A 378 31.90 0.99 7.86
C LEU A 378 31.75 1.04 6.35
N VAL A 379 32.56 1.85 5.66
CA VAL A 379 32.59 1.87 4.18
C VAL A 379 32.93 0.48 3.61
N LYS A 380 33.64 -0.36 4.36
CA LYS A 380 33.90 -1.76 3.99
C LYS A 380 32.63 -2.60 4.00
N LEU A 381 31.74 -2.35 4.96
CA LEU A 381 30.45 -3.01 5.09
C LEU A 381 29.50 -2.59 3.97
N GLU A 382 29.42 -1.29 3.69
CA GLU A 382 28.60 -0.75 2.59
C GLU A 382 28.96 -1.33 1.21
N LYS A 383 30.25 -1.59 0.96
CA LYS A 383 30.71 -2.26 -0.27
C LYS A 383 30.18 -3.68 -0.43
N CYS A 384 29.74 -4.33 0.64
CA CYS A 384 29.09 -5.63 0.54
C CYS A 384 27.62 -5.53 0.09
N PHE A 385 26.97 -4.38 0.27
CA PHE A 385 25.59 -4.15 -0.16
C PHE A 385 25.52 -3.63 -1.62
N ASN A 386 26.55 -2.90 -2.05
CA ASN A 386 26.73 -2.43 -3.43
C ASN A 386 28.06 -2.95 -4.04
N PRO A 387 28.14 -4.26 -4.38
CA PRO A 387 29.35 -4.89 -4.91
C PRO A 387 29.78 -4.44 -6.32
#